data_AF-A0AAV7T4Q5-F1
#
_entry.id   AF-A0AAV7T4Q5-F1
#
_cell.length_a   1.000
_cell.length_b   1.000
_cell.length_c   1.000
_cell.angle_alpha   90.00
_cell.angle_beta   90.00
_cell.angle_gamma   90.00
#
_symmetry.space_group_name_H-M   'P 1'
#
loop_
_entity.id
_entity.type
_entity.pdbx_description
1 polymer ?
#
loop_
_entity_poly.entity_id
_entity_poly.type
_entity_poly.pdbx_seq_one_letter_code
_entity_poly.pdbx_strand_id
1 'polypeptide(L)'
;MSGSKPNHKLAGKPARQLLFSEALHQKRPIPMTTETYTSSPSTQPVTTSDKEQSTTMERILHEITAVGRRIEGIDASISSLTLETKSMRLDIASFQTRVTGLEHRMGSLETQMATSQDRDQDLLYLKSKLTDLEDRSRRDNICLLGIPENEEGTDIQAFLSSTLPKLTSLNFDPPLEFQRVHRVGPKRSDTSLRPRLIIASLLRHNQTRQTLQTARNHGPFWIGQHDIRITADYSKDTNERRKAFLALRPRLRQLEMKYGLFDPARMWVTKNGVSRDFYNPEELKLFLDSFHRQPTDSTSTGCPLDVSGVTRTTELLSQDCRVKALSAMTQTPAKGAET
;
A
#
# COMPACT_ATOMS: atom_id res chain seq x y z
N MET A 1 -6.96 -2.06 63.93
CA MET A 1 -5.79 -2.79 63.40
C MET A 1 -5.20 -1.91 62.29
N SER A 2 -4.32 -0.94 62.55
CA SER A 2 -2.95 -1.01 63.08
C SER A 2 -2.05 -1.99 62.33
N GLY A 3 -1.14 -1.45 61.54
CA GLY A 3 0.00 -2.13 60.90
C GLY A 3 0.73 -1.09 60.07
N SER A 4 1.49 -0.17 60.66
CA SER A 4 2.86 -0.32 61.20
C SER A 4 3.89 -0.72 60.14
N LYS A 5 4.82 0.20 59.89
CA LYS A 5 6.01 0.09 59.01
C LYS A 5 7.03 -0.94 59.57
N PRO A 6 8.08 -1.33 58.83
CA PRO A 6 9.32 -0.52 58.67
C PRO A 6 9.89 -0.53 57.22
N ASN A 7 10.30 0.59 56.63
CA ASN A 7 11.67 1.16 56.62
C ASN A 7 12.82 0.16 56.37
N HIS A 8 13.43 0.23 55.18
CA HIS A 8 14.88 0.20 55.04
C HIS A 8 15.34 1.15 53.92
N LYS A 9 16.21 2.08 54.32
CA LYS A 9 16.97 3.03 53.49
C LYS A 9 17.93 2.27 52.59
N LEU A 10 18.13 2.74 51.36
CA LEU A 10 19.44 2.72 50.69
C LEU A 10 19.52 3.89 49.70
N ALA A 11 20.51 4.73 49.93
CA ALA A 11 20.79 5.96 49.24
C ALA A 11 21.46 5.69 47.88
N GLY A 12 20.84 6.15 46.79
CA GLY A 12 21.45 6.22 45.46
C GLY A 12 22.05 7.60 45.24
N LYS A 13 23.38 7.67 45.24
CA LYS A 13 24.20 8.88 45.07
C LYS A 13 24.07 9.50 43.66
N PRO A 14 24.32 10.82 43.52
CA PRO A 14 24.10 11.58 42.29
C PRO A 14 25.13 11.27 41.19
N ALA A 15 24.69 11.51 39.95
CA ALA A 15 25.48 11.40 38.73
C ALA A 15 26.78 12.21 38.81
N ARG A 16 27.87 11.56 38.43
CA ARG A 16 29.24 12.07 38.41
C ARG A 16 29.34 13.16 37.34
N GLN A 17 29.34 14.42 37.77
CA GLN A 17 29.65 15.57 36.93
C GLN A 17 31.14 15.50 36.57
N LEU A 18 31.46 15.17 35.31
CA LEU A 18 32.82 15.24 34.80
C LEU A 18 33.20 16.71 34.66
N LEU A 19 33.98 17.20 35.61
CA LEU A 19 34.74 18.44 35.51
C LEU A 19 35.78 18.28 34.40
N PHE A 20 35.54 18.91 33.25
CA PHE A 20 36.62 19.32 32.36
C PHE A 20 36.87 20.81 32.60
N SER A 21 37.78 21.09 33.51
CA SER A 21 38.39 22.40 33.65
C SER A 21 39.31 22.63 32.45
N GLU A 22 38.94 23.57 31.56
CA GLU A 22 39.84 24.16 30.58
C GLU A 22 41.02 24.81 31.32
N ALA A 23 42.20 24.19 31.21
CA ALA A 23 43.45 24.82 31.60
C ALA A 23 43.82 25.87 30.54
N LEU A 24 43.34 27.10 30.73
CA LEU A 24 43.87 28.27 30.05
C LEU A 24 45.37 28.37 30.37
N HIS A 25 46.21 28.14 29.36
CA HIS A 25 47.62 28.50 29.41
C HIS A 25 47.72 30.04 29.39
N GLN A 26 47.58 30.67 30.55
CA GLN A 26 48.10 32.02 30.78
C GLN A 26 49.63 31.93 30.75
N LYS A 27 50.22 32.28 29.60
CA LYS A 27 51.64 32.64 29.53
C LYS A 27 51.87 33.77 30.54
N ARG A 28 52.59 33.49 31.62
CA ARG A 28 53.14 34.52 32.50
C ARG A 28 54.11 35.38 31.70
N PRO A 29 54.06 36.72 31.78
CA PRO A 29 55.14 37.55 31.27
C PRO A 29 56.39 37.29 32.11
N ILE A 30 57.51 37.01 31.45
CA ILE A 30 58.83 37.00 32.08
C ILE A 30 59.24 38.48 32.24
N PRO A 31 59.63 38.94 33.44
CA PRO A 31 60.06 40.31 33.64
C PRO A 31 61.39 40.55 32.92
N MET A 32 61.41 41.52 32.02
CA MET A 32 62.63 42.09 31.44
C MET A 32 63.31 42.94 32.51
N THR A 33 64.37 42.44 33.13
CA THR A 33 65.32 43.25 33.89
C THR A 33 66.15 44.07 32.91
N THR A 34 65.85 45.35 32.79
CA THR A 34 66.75 46.34 32.18
C THR A 34 67.89 46.62 33.15
N GLU A 35 69.05 45.98 32.93
CA GLU A 35 70.31 46.47 33.46
C GLU A 35 70.89 47.50 32.50
N THR A 36 70.96 48.75 32.96
CA THR A 36 71.61 49.85 32.26
C THR A 36 73.12 49.72 32.46
N TYR A 37 73.82 49.11 31.51
CA TYR A 37 75.28 49.22 31.41
C TYR A 37 75.66 50.40 30.53
N THR A 38 76.16 51.45 31.16
CA THR A 38 76.88 52.54 30.50
C THR A 38 78.27 52.07 30.11
N SER A 39 78.58 52.10 28.80
CA SER A 39 79.96 52.30 28.34
C SER A 39 79.99 52.84 26.91
N SER A 40 80.88 53.80 26.67
CA SER A 40 81.30 54.32 25.37
C SER A 40 82.84 54.37 25.38
N PRO A 41 83.50 54.65 24.24
CA PRO A 41 83.95 53.66 23.27
C PRO A 41 85.48 53.51 23.27
N SER A 42 86.00 52.40 22.76
CA SER A 42 87.42 52.30 22.40
C SER A 42 87.58 51.61 21.05
N THR A 43 88.12 52.36 20.10
CA THR A 43 88.43 52.00 18.72
C THR A 43 89.72 51.20 18.64
N GLN A 44 89.72 50.07 17.93
CA GLN A 44 90.92 49.41 17.41
C GLN A 44 90.65 48.84 15.99
N PRO A 45 91.66 48.72 15.11
CA PRO A 45 91.46 48.62 13.66
C PRO A 45 91.28 47.18 13.15
N VAL A 46 90.51 47.07 12.07
CA VAL A 46 89.99 45.89 11.39
C VAL A 46 91.04 45.21 10.50
N THR A 47 91.09 43.86 10.50
CA THR A 47 91.96 43.07 9.61
C THR A 47 91.14 42.32 8.55
N THR A 48 91.78 41.97 7.43
CA THR A 48 91.17 41.50 6.18
C THR A 48 90.43 40.14 6.22
N SER A 49 90.39 39.45 7.37
CA SER A 49 89.51 38.30 7.62
C SER A 49 88.06 38.72 7.93
N ASP A 50 87.85 39.96 8.36
CA ASP A 50 86.57 40.46 8.84
C ASP A 50 85.60 40.80 7.68
N LYS A 51 86.09 41.07 6.47
CA LYS A 51 85.23 41.35 5.30
C LYS A 51 84.52 40.10 4.76
N GLU A 52 85.19 38.95 4.74
CA GLU A 52 84.56 37.67 4.38
C GLU A 52 83.59 37.18 5.47
N GLN A 53 83.91 37.42 6.74
CA GLN A 53 83.00 37.13 7.86
C GLN A 53 81.80 38.09 7.91
N SER A 54 81.96 39.36 7.53
CA SER A 54 80.87 40.33 7.44
C SER A 54 79.91 40.01 6.29
N THR A 55 80.42 39.61 5.13
CA THR A 55 79.57 39.22 3.98
C THR A 55 78.82 37.91 4.19
N THR A 56 79.41 36.96 4.93
CA THR A 56 78.73 35.71 5.33
C THR A 56 77.69 35.95 6.42
N MET A 57 77.97 36.81 7.39
CA MET A 57 76.99 37.25 8.41
C MET A 57 75.78 37.97 7.76
N GLU A 58 76.00 38.88 6.81
CA GLU A 58 74.93 39.55 6.07
C GLU A 58 74.06 38.55 5.27
N ARG A 59 74.68 37.53 4.67
CA ARG A 59 73.97 36.43 3.98
C ARG A 59 73.08 35.62 4.94
N ILE A 60 73.59 35.28 6.12
CA ILE A 60 72.85 34.55 7.16
C ILE A 60 71.67 35.40 7.66
N LEU A 61 71.88 36.69 7.91
CA LEU A 61 70.79 37.60 8.30
C LEU A 61 69.73 37.72 7.19
N HIS A 62 70.14 37.75 5.92
CA HIS A 62 69.20 37.76 4.80
C HIS A 62 68.37 36.46 4.72
N GLU A 63 68.99 35.30 4.87
CA GLU A 63 68.31 34.00 4.96
C GLU A 63 67.35 33.94 6.16
N ILE A 64 67.77 34.40 7.34
CA ILE A 64 66.92 34.44 8.55
C ILE A 64 65.70 35.34 8.31
N THR A 65 65.88 36.52 7.72
CA THR A 65 64.74 37.41 7.40
C THR A 65 63.83 36.82 6.32
N ALA A 66 64.38 36.09 5.34
CA ALA A 66 63.59 35.38 4.33
C ALA A 66 62.79 34.22 4.94
N VAL A 67 63.37 33.46 5.86
CA VAL A 67 62.68 32.42 6.64
C VAL A 67 61.59 33.05 7.52
N GLY A 68 61.85 34.18 8.17
CA GLY A 68 60.86 34.94 8.94
C GLY A 68 59.62 35.30 8.12
N ARG A 69 59.80 35.87 6.91
CA ARG A 69 58.68 36.18 6.01
C ARG A 69 57.91 34.93 5.57
N ARG A 70 58.58 33.79 5.36
CA ARG A 70 57.92 32.52 5.03
C ARG A 70 57.09 32.01 6.20
N ILE A 71 57.60 32.12 7.43
CA ILE A 71 56.87 31.75 8.66
C ILE A 71 55.63 32.62 8.83
N GLU A 72 55.72 33.93 8.63
CA GLU A 72 54.57 34.84 8.66
C GLU A 72 53.52 34.45 7.60
N GLY A 73 53.95 34.10 6.39
CA GLY A 73 53.04 33.61 5.34
C GLY A 73 52.37 32.27 5.68
N ILE A 74 53.08 31.39 6.38
CA ILE A 74 52.52 30.14 6.90
C ILE A 74 51.51 30.42 8.02
N ASP A 75 51.81 31.32 8.95
CA ASP A 75 50.91 31.70 10.05
C ASP A 75 49.61 32.34 9.53
N ALA A 76 49.71 33.19 8.51
CA ALA A 76 48.54 33.75 7.83
C ALA A 76 47.70 32.64 7.16
N SER A 77 48.35 31.69 6.50
CA SER A 77 47.69 30.56 5.85
C SER A 77 47.01 29.63 6.86
N ILE A 78 47.67 29.32 7.98
CA ILE A 78 47.12 28.54 9.09
C ILE A 78 45.92 29.27 9.68
N SER A 79 46.02 30.58 9.90
CA SER A 79 44.92 31.40 10.41
C SER A 79 43.69 31.33 9.49
N SER A 80 43.89 31.45 8.18
CA SER A 80 42.83 31.27 7.17
C SER A 80 42.19 29.88 7.25
N LEU A 81 43.01 28.82 7.23
CA LEU A 81 42.52 27.43 7.32
C LEU A 81 41.76 27.16 8.63
N THR A 82 42.17 27.76 9.75
CA THR A 82 41.44 27.62 11.01
C THR A 82 40.06 28.27 10.98
N LEU A 83 39.90 29.41 10.29
CA LEU A 83 38.60 30.05 10.09
C LEU A 83 37.70 29.21 9.19
N GLU A 84 38.22 28.71 8.06
CA GLU A 84 37.49 27.84 7.15
C GLU A 84 37.06 26.53 7.85
N THR A 85 37.95 25.94 8.67
CA THR A 85 37.62 24.76 9.48
C THR A 85 36.51 25.03 10.49
N LYS A 86 36.51 26.21 11.13
CA LYS A 86 35.41 26.61 12.02
C LYS A 86 34.09 26.77 11.26
N SER A 87 34.12 27.39 10.08
CA SER A 87 32.95 27.52 9.21
C SER A 87 32.39 26.16 8.82
N MET A 88 33.24 25.25 8.34
CA MET A 88 32.84 23.88 7.98
C MET A 88 32.22 23.13 9.16
N ARG A 89 32.73 23.31 10.39
CA ARG A 89 32.14 22.69 11.59
C ARG A 89 30.72 23.19 11.85
N LEU A 90 30.45 24.49 11.63
CA LEU A 90 29.11 25.05 11.78
C LEU A 90 28.15 24.50 10.71
N ASP A 91 28.60 24.42 9.46
CA ASP A 91 27.82 23.85 8.37
C ASP A 91 27.49 22.37 8.61
N ILE A 92 28.46 21.58 9.08
CA ILE A 92 28.24 20.18 9.46
C ILE A 92 27.21 20.06 10.58
N ALA A 93 27.28 20.89 11.62
CA ALA A 93 26.29 20.88 12.70
C ALA A 93 24.89 21.24 12.19
N SER A 94 24.79 22.21 11.28
CA SER A 94 23.54 22.58 10.60
C SER A 94 22.99 21.42 9.77
N PHE A 95 23.84 20.74 8.98
CA PHE A 95 23.44 19.58 8.20
C PHE A 95 23.00 18.42 9.09
N GLN A 96 23.71 18.12 10.17
CA GLN A 96 23.31 17.10 11.15
C GLN A 96 21.91 17.38 11.69
N THR A 97 21.63 18.62 12.08
CA THR A 97 20.30 19.04 12.57
C THR A 97 19.22 18.88 11.51
N ARG A 98 19.52 19.18 10.24
CA ARG A 98 18.59 18.98 9.13
C ARG A 98 18.36 17.50 8.83
N VAL A 99 19.40 16.67 8.88
CA VAL A 99 19.32 15.23 8.63
C VAL A 99 18.47 14.56 9.70
N THR A 100 18.71 14.84 10.99
CA THR A 100 17.88 14.28 12.07
C THR A 100 16.42 14.73 11.95
N GLY A 101 16.17 15.98 11.56
CA GLY A 101 14.83 16.47 11.27
C GLY A 101 14.16 15.73 10.09
N LEU A 102 14.90 15.38 9.06
CA LEU A 102 14.40 14.59 7.93
C LEU A 102 14.14 13.14 8.32
N GLU A 103 15.02 12.51 9.09
CA GLU A 103 14.86 11.14 9.60
C GLU A 103 13.58 11.02 10.45
N HIS A 104 13.33 11.98 11.36
CA HIS A 104 12.10 12.02 12.14
C HIS A 104 10.85 12.18 11.27
N ARG A 105 10.88 13.06 10.27
CA ARG A 105 9.76 13.24 9.33
C ARG A 105 9.53 11.99 8.50
N MET A 106 10.59 11.33 8.04
CA MET A 106 10.51 10.10 7.27
C MET A 106 9.89 8.96 8.09
N GLY A 107 10.35 8.74 9.32
CA GLY A 107 9.75 7.74 10.20
C GLY A 107 8.27 8.03 10.53
N SER A 108 7.89 9.30 10.66
CA SER A 108 6.49 9.69 10.82
C SER A 108 5.66 9.38 9.58
N LEU A 109 6.17 9.67 8.38
CA LEU A 109 5.50 9.37 7.11
C LEU A 109 5.37 7.86 6.89
N GLU A 110 6.39 7.07 7.20
CA GLU A 110 6.34 5.61 7.12
C GLU A 110 5.25 5.04 8.03
N THR A 111 5.16 5.54 9.27
CA THR A 111 4.11 5.15 10.21
C THR A 111 2.72 5.54 9.68
N GLN A 112 2.58 6.77 9.17
CA GLN A 112 1.31 7.22 8.57
C GLN A 112 0.92 6.34 7.38
N MET A 113 1.86 6.01 6.50
CA MET A 113 1.63 5.14 5.34
C MET A 113 1.17 3.75 5.77
N ALA A 114 1.84 3.14 6.75
CA ALA A 114 1.45 1.84 7.29
C ALA A 114 0.02 1.87 7.85
N THR A 115 -0.32 2.90 8.63
CA THR A 115 -1.70 3.04 9.14
C THR A 115 -2.72 3.35 8.04
N SER A 116 -2.33 4.00 6.94
CA SER A 116 -3.23 4.22 5.79
C SER A 116 -3.53 2.92 5.08
N GLN A 117 -2.51 2.07 4.85
CA GLN A 117 -2.67 0.76 4.24
C GLN A 117 -3.58 -0.16 5.07
N ASP A 118 -3.43 -0.13 6.39
CA ASP A 118 -4.30 -0.88 7.30
C ASP A 118 -5.77 -0.43 7.19
N ARG A 119 -6.01 0.89 7.16
CA ARG A 119 -7.34 1.45 6.94
C ARG A 119 -7.93 1.07 5.58
N ASP A 120 -7.13 1.06 4.52
CA ASP A 120 -7.59 0.65 3.19
C ASP A 120 -8.01 -0.82 3.19
N GLN A 121 -7.26 -1.68 3.88
CA GLN A 121 -7.60 -3.10 4.04
C GLN A 121 -8.90 -3.29 4.83
N ASP A 122 -9.09 -2.54 5.90
CA ASP A 122 -10.33 -2.52 6.69
C ASP A 122 -11.53 -2.04 5.87
N LEU A 123 -11.35 -1.00 5.05
CA LEU A 123 -12.41 -0.50 4.16
C LEU A 123 -12.81 -1.55 3.12
N LEU A 124 -11.85 -2.28 2.54
CA LEU A 124 -12.14 -3.38 1.62
C LEU A 124 -12.90 -4.52 2.31
N TYR A 125 -12.47 -4.90 3.51
CA TYR A 125 -13.16 -5.91 4.31
C TYR A 125 -14.59 -5.48 4.65
N LEU A 126 -14.78 -4.24 5.08
CA LEU A 126 -16.09 -3.73 5.47
C LEU A 126 -17.03 -3.61 4.27
N LYS A 127 -16.54 -3.17 3.10
CA LYS A 127 -17.32 -3.17 1.84
C LYS A 127 -17.77 -4.58 1.44
N SER A 128 -16.87 -5.56 1.54
CA SER A 128 -17.19 -6.97 1.27
C SER A 128 -18.26 -7.48 2.24
N LYS A 129 -18.11 -7.20 3.54
CA LYS A 129 -19.08 -7.59 4.58
C LYS A 129 -20.45 -6.94 4.37
N LEU A 130 -20.50 -5.65 4.02
CA LEU A 130 -21.76 -4.95 3.74
C LEU A 130 -22.48 -5.55 2.53
N THR A 131 -21.73 -5.84 1.47
CA THR A 131 -22.28 -6.47 0.26
C THR A 131 -22.86 -7.85 0.57
N ASP A 132 -22.14 -8.65 1.35
CA ASP A 132 -22.58 -10.00 1.76
C ASP A 132 -23.82 -9.95 2.67
N LEU A 133 -23.89 -8.99 3.60
CA LEU A 133 -25.09 -8.78 4.42
C LEU A 133 -26.30 -8.33 3.58
N GLU A 134 -26.10 -7.41 2.63
CA GLU A 134 -27.15 -6.95 1.74
C GLU A 134 -27.67 -8.10 0.86
N ASP A 135 -26.78 -8.91 0.27
CA ASP A 135 -27.15 -10.07 -0.54
C ASP A 135 -27.88 -11.15 0.29
N ARG A 136 -27.47 -11.41 1.53
CA ARG A 136 -28.20 -12.33 2.42
C ARG A 136 -29.60 -11.82 2.73
N SER A 137 -29.76 -10.53 2.98
CA SER A 137 -31.06 -9.92 3.25
C SER A 137 -32.00 -9.94 2.05
N ARG A 138 -31.48 -10.01 0.82
CA ARG A 138 -32.26 -10.01 -0.43
C ARG A 138 -32.43 -11.39 -1.06
N ARG A 139 -31.83 -12.43 -0.48
CA ARG A 139 -31.77 -13.78 -1.07
C ARG A 139 -33.15 -14.38 -1.37
N ASP A 140 -34.16 -14.03 -0.60
CA ASP A 140 -35.52 -14.53 -0.76
C ASP A 140 -36.39 -13.66 -1.69
N ASN A 141 -35.82 -12.58 -2.21
CA ASN A 141 -36.48 -11.68 -3.14
C ASN A 141 -36.32 -12.15 -4.59
N ILE A 142 -37.42 -12.09 -5.32
CA ILE A 142 -37.45 -12.16 -6.78
C ILE A 142 -37.81 -10.80 -7.37
N CYS A 143 -37.20 -10.50 -8.51
CA CYS A 143 -37.40 -9.32 -9.31
C CYS A 143 -38.19 -9.70 -10.57
N LEU A 144 -39.39 -9.13 -10.72
CA LEU A 144 -40.26 -9.32 -11.88
C LEU A 144 -40.20 -8.08 -12.77
N LEU A 145 -39.63 -8.23 -13.96
CA LEU A 145 -39.53 -7.19 -14.97
C LEU A 145 -40.54 -7.44 -16.08
N GLY A 146 -41.13 -6.37 -16.60
CA GLY A 146 -41.97 -6.42 -17.80
C GLY A 146 -43.47 -6.49 -17.55
N ILE A 147 -43.92 -6.62 -16.29
CA ILE A 147 -45.35 -6.61 -15.94
C ILE A 147 -45.90 -5.19 -16.17
N PRO A 148 -46.84 -4.96 -17.11
CA PRO A 148 -47.50 -3.67 -17.35
C PRO A 148 -48.05 -3.02 -16.09
N GLU A 149 -48.10 -1.69 -16.05
CA GLU A 149 -48.71 -1.00 -14.90
C GLU A 149 -50.23 -1.17 -14.90
N ASN A 150 -50.80 -1.42 -13.71
CA ASN A 150 -52.23 -1.63 -13.43
C ASN A 150 -52.80 -2.99 -13.85
N GLU A 151 -52.00 -3.88 -14.45
CA GLU A 151 -52.44 -5.26 -14.73
C GLU A 151 -52.53 -6.10 -13.44
N GLU A 152 -51.77 -5.73 -12.42
CA GLU A 152 -51.85 -6.31 -11.07
C GLU A 152 -53.19 -6.08 -10.35
N GLY A 153 -53.99 -5.09 -10.80
CA GLY A 153 -55.13 -4.59 -10.05
C GLY A 153 -54.75 -3.94 -8.71
N THR A 154 -55.64 -4.00 -7.72
CA THR A 154 -55.47 -3.36 -6.40
C THR A 154 -54.51 -4.15 -5.50
N ASP A 155 -54.43 -5.48 -5.67
CA ASP A 155 -53.61 -6.37 -4.84
C ASP A 155 -52.58 -7.14 -5.67
N ILE A 156 -51.34 -6.63 -5.64
CA ILE A 156 -50.18 -7.23 -6.32
C ILE A 156 -49.88 -8.63 -5.77
N GLN A 157 -50.11 -8.86 -4.48
CA GLN A 157 -49.81 -10.15 -3.86
C GLN A 157 -50.74 -11.24 -4.39
N ALA A 158 -52.05 -11.00 -4.41
CA ALA A 158 -53.02 -11.93 -4.98
C ALA A 158 -52.78 -12.20 -6.47
N PHE A 159 -52.41 -11.16 -7.23
CA PHE A 159 -52.02 -11.30 -8.62
C PHE A 159 -50.82 -12.25 -8.79
N LEU A 160 -49.75 -12.05 -8.00
CA LEU A 160 -48.56 -12.91 -8.09
C LEU A 160 -48.82 -14.34 -7.60
N SER A 161 -49.61 -14.53 -6.53
CA SER A 161 -49.97 -15.86 -6.02
C SER A 161 -50.67 -16.71 -7.08
N SER A 162 -51.51 -16.09 -7.92
CA SER A 162 -52.24 -16.80 -8.98
C SER A 162 -51.46 -16.91 -10.30
N THR A 163 -50.59 -15.94 -10.59
CA THR A 163 -49.89 -15.83 -11.88
C THR A 163 -48.56 -16.58 -11.90
N LEU A 164 -47.76 -16.49 -10.84
CA LEU A 164 -46.42 -17.14 -10.79
C LEU A 164 -46.46 -18.66 -11.00
N PRO A 165 -47.38 -19.42 -10.37
CA PRO A 165 -47.47 -20.87 -10.60
C PRO A 165 -47.80 -21.20 -12.06
N LYS A 166 -48.73 -20.45 -12.67
CA LYS A 166 -49.11 -20.61 -14.09
C LYS A 166 -47.95 -20.27 -15.02
N LEU A 167 -47.25 -19.17 -14.75
CA LEU A 167 -46.16 -18.67 -15.57
C LEU A 167 -44.96 -19.62 -15.56
N THR A 168 -44.64 -20.16 -14.39
CA THR A 168 -43.50 -21.07 -14.19
C THR A 168 -43.86 -22.54 -14.40
N SER A 169 -45.15 -22.87 -14.56
CA SER A 169 -45.64 -24.26 -14.56
C SER A 169 -45.19 -25.06 -13.33
N LEU A 170 -44.99 -24.37 -12.20
CA LEU A 170 -44.60 -24.97 -10.93
C LEU A 170 -45.82 -25.21 -10.04
N ASN A 171 -45.87 -26.38 -9.44
CA ASN A 171 -46.83 -26.70 -8.39
C ASN A 171 -46.19 -26.38 -7.03
N PHE A 172 -46.63 -25.29 -6.41
CA PHE A 172 -46.17 -24.92 -5.08
C PHE A 172 -47.05 -25.54 -4.01
N ASP A 173 -46.48 -26.45 -3.22
CA ASP A 173 -47.09 -27.01 -2.02
C ASP A 173 -46.11 -26.84 -0.84
N PRO A 174 -46.48 -26.08 0.20
CA PRO A 174 -47.68 -25.23 0.35
C PRO A 174 -47.73 -24.05 -0.66
N PRO A 175 -48.88 -23.36 -0.79
CA PRO A 175 -49.05 -22.21 -1.69
C PRO A 175 -47.99 -21.11 -1.49
N LEU A 176 -47.83 -20.25 -2.50
CA LEU A 176 -46.91 -19.12 -2.41
C LEU A 176 -47.37 -18.14 -1.33
N GLU A 177 -46.48 -17.87 -0.40
CA GLU A 177 -46.65 -16.86 0.66
C GLU A 177 -45.55 -15.81 0.49
N PHE A 178 -45.95 -14.55 0.60
CA PHE A 178 -45.06 -13.41 0.46
C PHE A 178 -44.93 -12.68 1.78
N GLN A 179 -43.71 -12.30 2.13
CA GLN A 179 -43.46 -11.37 3.23
C GLN A 179 -43.73 -9.93 2.82
N ARG A 180 -43.40 -9.58 1.56
CA ARG A 180 -43.58 -8.24 1.01
C ARG A 180 -43.63 -8.26 -0.51
N VAL A 181 -44.54 -7.51 -1.12
CA VAL A 181 -44.60 -7.32 -2.57
C VAL A 181 -44.84 -5.84 -2.86
N HIS A 182 -44.03 -5.24 -3.74
CA HIS A 182 -44.19 -3.84 -4.11
C HIS A 182 -43.51 -3.50 -5.45
N ARG A 183 -43.99 -2.43 -6.09
CA ARG A 183 -43.35 -1.78 -7.24
C ARG A 183 -42.22 -0.87 -6.74
N VAL A 184 -41.10 -0.85 -7.46
CA VAL A 184 -39.94 0.00 -7.14
C VAL A 184 -40.02 1.34 -7.88
N GLY A 185 -39.85 2.44 -7.15
CA GLY A 185 -39.78 3.79 -7.70
C GLY A 185 -41.13 4.51 -7.83
N PRO A 186 -41.11 5.81 -8.19
CA PRO A 186 -42.30 6.66 -8.24
C PRO A 186 -43.29 6.17 -9.29
N LYS A 187 -44.60 6.35 -9.03
CA LYS A 187 -45.66 5.97 -9.98
C LYS A 187 -45.46 6.68 -11.32
N ARG A 188 -45.54 5.94 -12.42
CA ARG A 188 -45.43 6.51 -13.77
C ARG A 188 -46.84 6.75 -14.30
N SER A 189 -47.06 7.93 -14.86
CA SER A 189 -48.31 8.29 -15.55
C SER A 189 -48.32 7.80 -17.00
N ASP A 190 -47.15 7.70 -17.62
CA ASP A 190 -46.99 7.30 -19.01
C ASP A 190 -46.78 5.79 -19.14
N THR A 191 -47.76 5.12 -19.74
CA THR A 191 -47.75 3.68 -20.03
C THR A 191 -46.82 3.31 -21.19
N SER A 192 -46.35 4.27 -21.99
CA SER A 192 -45.35 4.04 -23.04
C SER A 192 -43.94 3.80 -22.48
N LEU A 193 -43.69 4.19 -21.23
CA LEU A 193 -42.40 3.94 -20.57
C LEU A 193 -42.30 2.48 -20.12
N ARG A 194 -41.07 1.98 -20.01
CA ARG A 194 -40.80 0.63 -19.51
C ARG A 194 -41.51 0.43 -18.15
N PRO A 195 -42.28 -0.66 -17.94
CA PRO A 195 -42.96 -0.89 -16.68
C PRO A 195 -41.99 -0.98 -15.50
N ARG A 196 -42.43 -0.54 -14.31
CA ARG A 196 -41.62 -0.60 -13.08
C ARG A 196 -41.34 -2.03 -12.65
N LEU A 197 -40.18 -2.25 -12.06
CA LEU A 197 -39.83 -3.53 -11.45
C LEU A 197 -40.76 -3.82 -10.25
N ILE A 198 -41.24 -5.06 -10.12
CA ILE A 198 -41.84 -5.57 -8.88
C ILE A 198 -40.78 -6.37 -8.12
N ILE A 199 -40.60 -6.06 -6.84
CA ILE A 199 -39.83 -6.90 -5.91
C ILE A 199 -40.82 -7.66 -5.04
N ALA A 200 -40.74 -8.98 -5.08
CA ALA A 200 -41.54 -9.89 -4.25
C ALA A 200 -40.60 -10.73 -3.38
N SER A 201 -40.76 -10.61 -2.06
CA SER A 201 -40.05 -11.39 -1.06
C SER A 201 -40.89 -12.59 -0.67
N LEU A 202 -40.43 -13.79 -0.99
CA LEU A 202 -41.15 -15.03 -0.66
C LEU A 202 -40.78 -15.46 0.74
N LEU A 203 -41.73 -16.04 1.46
CA LEU A 203 -41.49 -16.51 2.83
C LEU A 203 -40.55 -17.73 2.87
N ARG A 204 -40.59 -18.57 1.83
CA ARG A 204 -39.86 -19.84 1.76
C ARG A 204 -38.75 -19.79 0.72
N HIS A 205 -37.50 -19.79 1.18
CA HIS A 205 -36.30 -19.76 0.34
C HIS A 205 -36.28 -20.83 -0.77
N ASN A 206 -36.80 -22.04 -0.51
CA ASN A 206 -36.86 -23.11 -1.50
C ASN A 206 -37.74 -22.75 -2.70
N GLN A 207 -38.87 -22.07 -2.48
CA GLN A 207 -39.77 -21.63 -3.54
C GLN A 207 -39.12 -20.52 -4.37
N THR A 208 -38.39 -19.60 -3.73
CA THR A 208 -37.55 -18.60 -4.42
C THR A 208 -36.54 -19.28 -5.34
N ARG A 209 -35.79 -20.26 -4.82
CA ARG A 209 -34.78 -20.99 -5.60
C ARG A 209 -35.38 -21.74 -6.79
N GLN A 210 -36.49 -22.44 -6.60
CA GLN A 210 -37.20 -23.16 -7.67
C GLN A 210 -37.70 -22.20 -8.76
N THR A 211 -38.30 -21.08 -8.35
CA THR A 211 -38.79 -20.04 -9.27
C THR A 211 -37.65 -19.46 -10.10
N LEU A 212 -36.54 -19.09 -9.46
CA LEU A 212 -35.35 -18.55 -10.12
C LEU A 212 -34.68 -19.56 -11.04
N GLN A 213 -34.60 -20.83 -10.63
CA GLN A 213 -34.04 -21.90 -11.47
C GLN A 213 -34.88 -22.12 -12.72
N THR A 214 -36.20 -22.15 -12.57
CA THR A 214 -37.15 -22.30 -13.68
C THR A 214 -37.05 -21.11 -14.63
N ALA A 215 -36.93 -19.89 -14.09
CA ALA A 215 -36.72 -18.68 -14.89
C ALA A 215 -35.42 -18.71 -15.71
N ARG A 216 -34.34 -19.27 -15.16
CA ARG A 216 -33.06 -19.42 -15.89
C ARG A 216 -33.14 -20.45 -17.01
N ASN A 217 -33.90 -21.53 -16.81
CA ASN A 217 -33.98 -22.65 -17.74
C ASN A 217 -35.03 -22.45 -18.84
N HIS A 218 -36.17 -21.84 -18.50
CA HIS A 218 -37.35 -21.76 -19.37
C HIS A 218 -37.77 -20.33 -19.70
N GLY A 219 -37.13 -19.31 -19.12
CA GLY A 219 -37.41 -17.92 -19.43
C GLY A 219 -36.87 -17.49 -20.81
N PRO A 220 -37.40 -16.39 -21.40
CA PRO A 220 -38.39 -15.46 -20.85
C PRO A 220 -39.83 -16.00 -20.88
N PHE A 221 -40.66 -15.49 -19.97
CA PHE A 221 -42.08 -15.85 -19.91
C PHE A 221 -42.96 -14.77 -20.56
N TRP A 222 -44.25 -15.05 -20.73
CA TRP A 222 -45.18 -14.14 -21.41
C TRP A 222 -46.48 -13.98 -20.61
N ILE A 223 -46.93 -12.74 -20.48
CA ILE A 223 -48.29 -12.40 -20.02
C ILE A 223 -48.91 -11.52 -21.10
N GLY A 224 -49.94 -12.04 -21.77
CA GLY A 224 -50.50 -11.40 -22.97
C GLY A 224 -49.42 -11.24 -24.06
N GLN A 225 -49.11 -9.98 -24.40
CA GLN A 225 -48.07 -9.60 -25.38
C GLN A 225 -46.76 -9.14 -24.73
N HIS A 226 -46.64 -9.23 -23.40
CA HIS A 226 -45.52 -8.66 -22.65
C HIS A 226 -44.51 -9.71 -22.23
N ASP A 227 -43.21 -9.41 -22.42
CA ASP A 227 -42.11 -10.28 -22.03
C ASP A 227 -41.80 -10.12 -20.53
N ILE A 228 -42.00 -11.19 -19.77
CA ILE A 228 -41.78 -11.21 -18.34
C ILE A 228 -40.47 -11.90 -18.02
N ARG A 229 -39.60 -11.18 -17.32
CA ARG A 229 -38.32 -11.73 -16.83
C ARG A 229 -38.33 -11.79 -15.31
N ILE A 230 -38.02 -12.98 -14.80
CA ILE A 230 -37.82 -13.20 -13.37
C ILE A 230 -36.32 -13.33 -13.11
N THR A 231 -35.80 -12.50 -12.22
CA THR A 231 -34.40 -12.52 -11.80
C THR A 231 -34.29 -12.48 -10.27
N ALA A 232 -33.12 -12.80 -9.73
CA ALA A 232 -32.86 -12.57 -8.31
C ALA A 232 -32.60 -11.08 -8.05
N ASP A 233 -32.84 -10.64 -6.81
CA ASP A 233 -32.49 -9.31 -6.30
C ASP A 233 -31.10 -9.36 -5.65
N TYR A 234 -30.08 -8.90 -6.37
CA TYR A 234 -28.73 -8.77 -5.81
C TYR A 234 -28.45 -7.33 -5.40
N SER A 235 -27.51 -7.14 -4.48
CA SER A 235 -26.89 -5.85 -4.20
C SER A 235 -26.30 -5.23 -5.47
N LYS A 236 -26.07 -3.92 -5.44
CA LYS A 236 -25.50 -3.18 -6.58
C LYS A 236 -24.13 -3.74 -6.98
N ASP A 237 -23.25 -3.96 -6.01
CA ASP A 237 -21.89 -4.45 -6.21
C ASP A 237 -21.88 -5.87 -6.82
N THR A 238 -22.72 -6.77 -6.31
CA THR A 238 -22.90 -8.10 -6.90
C THR A 238 -23.45 -8.04 -8.33
N ASN A 239 -24.43 -7.17 -8.60
CA ASN A 239 -24.94 -6.97 -9.96
C ASN A 239 -23.86 -6.44 -10.93
N GLU A 240 -23.01 -5.51 -10.48
CA GLU A 240 -21.90 -4.98 -11.27
C GLU A 240 -20.86 -6.06 -11.58
N ARG A 241 -20.46 -6.87 -10.58
CA ARG A 241 -19.59 -8.04 -10.80
C ARG A 241 -20.20 -9.03 -11.78
N ARG A 242 -21.48 -9.39 -11.61
CA ARG A 242 -22.19 -10.27 -12.54
C ARG A 242 -22.18 -9.68 -13.95
N LYS A 243 -22.46 -8.38 -14.11
CA LYS A 243 -22.42 -7.70 -15.42
C LYS A 243 -21.03 -7.76 -16.05
N ALA A 244 -19.98 -7.54 -15.28
CA ALA A 244 -18.60 -7.64 -15.75
C ALA A 244 -18.25 -9.07 -16.23
N PHE A 245 -18.67 -10.09 -15.48
CA PHE A 245 -18.55 -11.48 -15.90
C PHE A 245 -19.35 -11.79 -17.18
N LEU A 246 -20.58 -11.30 -17.28
CA LEU A 246 -21.43 -11.48 -18.46
C LEU A 246 -20.78 -10.85 -19.71
N ALA A 247 -20.08 -9.74 -19.57
CA ALA A 247 -19.36 -9.08 -20.67
C ALA A 247 -18.22 -9.94 -21.24
N LEU A 248 -17.68 -10.90 -20.47
CA LEU A 248 -16.61 -11.81 -20.91
C LEU A 248 -17.13 -13.07 -21.65
N ARG A 249 -18.45 -13.31 -21.65
CA ARG A 249 -19.05 -14.48 -22.32
C ARG A 249 -18.71 -14.62 -23.80
N PRO A 250 -18.70 -13.56 -24.63
CA PRO A 250 -18.33 -13.69 -26.04
C PRO A 250 -16.93 -14.29 -26.22
N ARG A 251 -15.98 -13.90 -25.38
CA ARG A 251 -14.59 -14.39 -25.42
C ARG A 251 -14.47 -15.84 -24.93
N LEU A 252 -15.24 -16.21 -23.91
CA LEU A 252 -15.34 -17.61 -23.47
C LEU A 252 -15.89 -18.53 -24.58
N ARG A 253 -16.88 -18.06 -25.35
CA ARG A 253 -17.42 -18.78 -26.50
C ARG A 253 -16.41 -18.91 -27.65
N GLN A 254 -15.66 -17.85 -27.95
CA GLN A 254 -14.60 -17.87 -28.97
C GLN A 254 -13.50 -18.90 -28.65
N LEU A 255 -13.20 -19.09 -27.36
CA LEU A 255 -12.21 -20.06 -26.89
C LEU A 255 -12.80 -21.45 -26.60
N GLU A 256 -14.06 -21.69 -27.01
CA GLU A 256 -14.80 -22.95 -26.86
C GLU A 256 -14.84 -23.48 -25.41
N MET A 257 -14.82 -22.59 -24.43
CA MET A 257 -14.85 -22.96 -23.01
C MET A 257 -16.29 -23.14 -22.55
N LYS A 258 -16.55 -24.20 -21.75
CA LYS A 258 -17.81 -24.31 -21.01
C LYS A 258 -17.77 -23.36 -19.84
N TYR A 259 -18.89 -22.69 -19.54
CA TYR A 259 -18.94 -21.74 -18.42
C TYR A 259 -20.32 -21.69 -17.77
N GLY A 260 -20.35 -21.20 -16.53
CA GLY A 260 -21.57 -20.99 -15.76
C GLY A 260 -21.37 -19.89 -14.72
N LEU A 261 -22.38 -19.03 -14.55
CA LEU A 261 -22.36 -17.96 -13.55
C LEU A 261 -23.26 -18.37 -12.36
N PHE A 262 -22.63 -18.69 -11.24
CA PHE A 262 -23.26 -19.10 -10.00
C PHE A 262 -23.54 -17.91 -9.07
N ASP A 263 -24.45 -18.14 -8.12
CA ASP A 263 -24.79 -17.19 -7.06
C ASP A 263 -23.66 -17.11 -6.02
N PRO A 264 -23.35 -15.92 -5.46
CA PRO A 264 -23.89 -14.61 -5.85
C PRO A 264 -23.22 -14.05 -7.12
N ALA A 265 -21.90 -14.24 -7.32
CA ALA A 265 -21.19 -13.80 -8.53
C ALA A 265 -19.89 -14.59 -8.75
N ARG A 266 -19.99 -15.90 -8.96
CA ARG A 266 -18.84 -16.78 -9.23
C ARG A 266 -18.95 -17.36 -10.63
N MET A 267 -17.96 -17.14 -11.49
CA MET A 267 -17.93 -17.74 -12.83
C MET A 267 -17.08 -19.00 -12.80
N TRP A 268 -17.69 -20.14 -13.09
CA TRP A 268 -17.03 -21.39 -13.35
C TRP A 268 -16.71 -21.48 -14.84
N VAL A 269 -15.50 -21.93 -15.17
CA VAL A 269 -15.04 -22.11 -16.55
C VAL A 269 -14.30 -23.44 -16.66
N THR A 270 -14.58 -24.20 -17.72
CA THR A 270 -13.92 -25.46 -18.03
C THR A 270 -13.30 -25.42 -19.42
N LYS A 271 -12.01 -25.79 -19.48
CA LYS A 271 -11.27 -26.00 -20.73
C LYS A 271 -10.53 -27.34 -20.66
N ASN A 272 -10.68 -28.18 -21.69
CA ASN A 272 -9.99 -29.48 -21.80
C ASN A 272 -10.14 -30.37 -20.55
N GLY A 273 -11.34 -30.40 -19.95
CA GLY A 273 -11.63 -31.18 -18.74
C GLY A 273 -11.17 -30.54 -17.42
N VAL A 274 -10.37 -29.46 -17.46
CA VAL A 274 -9.95 -28.73 -16.26
C VAL A 274 -10.92 -27.60 -15.97
N SER A 275 -11.53 -27.64 -14.79
CA SER A 275 -12.45 -26.63 -14.30
C SER A 275 -11.77 -25.67 -13.34
N ARG A 276 -12.09 -24.37 -13.44
CA ARG A 276 -11.64 -23.32 -12.51
C ARG A 276 -12.76 -22.37 -12.19
N ASP A 277 -12.76 -21.89 -10.95
CA ASP A 277 -13.69 -20.89 -10.46
C ASP A 277 -13.01 -19.53 -10.36
N PHE A 278 -13.73 -18.49 -10.75
CA PHE A 278 -13.29 -17.10 -10.68
C PHE A 278 -14.29 -16.29 -9.86
N TYR A 279 -13.77 -15.57 -8.86
CA TYR A 279 -14.54 -14.68 -8.00
C TYR A 279 -14.44 -13.22 -8.44
N ASN A 280 -13.32 -12.85 -9.09
CA ASN A 280 -13.11 -11.53 -9.66
C ASN A 280 -13.17 -11.60 -11.21
N PRO A 281 -13.97 -10.76 -11.89
CA PRO A 281 -13.96 -10.67 -13.36
C PRO A 281 -12.59 -10.29 -13.94
N GLU A 282 -11.75 -9.55 -13.22
CA GLU A 282 -10.41 -9.17 -13.68
C GLU A 282 -9.47 -10.38 -13.77
N GLU A 283 -9.52 -11.28 -12.79
CA GLU A 283 -8.75 -12.53 -12.80
C GLU A 283 -9.15 -13.40 -14.00
N LEU A 284 -10.45 -13.50 -14.27
CA LEU A 284 -10.92 -14.21 -15.46
C LEU A 284 -10.44 -13.54 -16.74
N LYS A 285 -10.46 -12.21 -16.81
CA LYS A 285 -9.96 -11.47 -17.98
C LYS A 285 -8.48 -11.77 -18.24
N LEU A 286 -7.64 -11.69 -17.21
CA LEU A 286 -6.22 -12.04 -17.29
C LEU A 286 -6.00 -13.49 -17.71
N PHE A 287 -6.82 -14.42 -17.19
CA PHE A 287 -6.80 -15.81 -17.61
C PHE A 287 -7.12 -15.96 -19.10
N LEU A 288 -8.14 -15.27 -19.62
CA LEU A 288 -8.49 -15.31 -21.05
C LEU A 288 -7.42 -14.67 -21.95
N ASP A 289 -6.76 -13.62 -21.47
CA ASP A 289 -5.63 -12.97 -22.15
C ASP A 289 -4.43 -13.92 -22.32
N SER A 290 -4.19 -14.80 -21.34
CA SER A 290 -3.10 -15.79 -21.43
C SER A 290 -3.23 -16.76 -22.61
N PHE A 291 -4.45 -17.01 -23.10
CA PHE A 291 -4.70 -17.89 -24.26
C PHE A 291 -4.53 -17.19 -25.61
N HIS A 292 -4.48 -15.85 -25.65
CA HIS A 292 -4.22 -15.11 -26.89
C HIS A 292 -2.73 -14.98 -27.18
N ARG A 293 -1.86 -15.21 -26.17
CA ARG A 293 -0.41 -15.03 -26.29
C ARG A 293 0.33 -16.25 -26.85
N GLN A 294 -0.35 -17.15 -27.59
CA GLN A 294 0.30 -18.22 -28.35
C GLN A 294 0.26 -17.84 -29.85
N PRO A 295 1.27 -17.14 -30.38
CA PRO A 295 1.51 -17.13 -31.80
C PRO A 295 2.18 -18.44 -32.21
N THR A 296 1.61 -19.06 -33.24
CA THR A 296 2.20 -20.14 -34.01
C THR A 296 3.47 -19.67 -34.73
N ASP A 297 4.37 -20.63 -34.90
CA ASP A 297 5.44 -20.75 -35.90
C ASP A 297 6.81 -20.13 -35.59
N SER A 298 7.64 -20.99 -34.97
CA SER A 298 9.05 -21.13 -35.27
C SER A 298 9.28 -21.47 -36.75
N THR A 299 10.01 -20.63 -37.50
CA THR A 299 11.02 -21.03 -38.53
C THR A 299 11.82 -19.79 -38.96
N SER A 300 13.08 -19.67 -38.52
CA SER A 300 14.28 -19.54 -39.38
C SER A 300 15.49 -19.08 -38.57
N THR A 301 16.35 -20.06 -38.28
CA THR A 301 17.82 -20.06 -38.28
C THR A 301 18.55 -18.72 -38.49
N GLY A 302 19.45 -18.37 -37.57
CA GLY A 302 20.52 -17.39 -37.77
C GLY A 302 21.15 -16.84 -36.48
N CYS A 303 22.09 -17.60 -35.87
CA CYS A 303 23.02 -17.13 -34.81
C CYS A 303 24.09 -16.15 -35.37
N PRO A 304 25.05 -15.63 -34.56
CA PRO A 304 24.94 -14.95 -33.26
C PRO A 304 25.73 -13.62 -33.26
N LEU A 305 25.38 -12.65 -32.42
CA LEU A 305 26.33 -11.62 -31.98
C LEU A 305 26.28 -11.47 -30.47
N ASP A 306 27.41 -11.85 -29.89
CA ASP A 306 27.87 -11.65 -28.53
C ASP A 306 27.95 -10.16 -28.20
N VAL A 307 27.23 -9.72 -27.17
CA VAL A 307 27.65 -8.59 -26.34
C VAL A 307 27.36 -8.94 -24.89
N SER A 308 28.36 -9.56 -24.26
CA SER A 308 28.59 -9.48 -22.82
C SER A 308 28.30 -8.09 -22.24
N GLY A 309 27.45 -8.01 -21.22
CA GLY A 309 27.31 -6.82 -20.37
C GLY A 309 25.94 -6.65 -19.73
N VAL A 310 25.91 -6.74 -18.40
CA VAL A 310 24.84 -6.33 -17.47
C VAL A 310 24.00 -7.49 -16.92
N THR A 311 24.63 -8.21 -15.99
CA THR A 311 23.97 -8.91 -14.89
C THR A 311 23.37 -7.92 -13.89
N ARG A 312 22.24 -8.33 -13.29
CA ARG A 312 21.53 -7.80 -12.10
C ARG A 312 20.42 -6.78 -12.37
N THR A 313 19.17 -7.27 -12.33
CA THR A 313 18.12 -6.82 -11.37
C THR A 313 16.75 -7.44 -11.72
N THR A 314 16.55 -8.73 -11.42
CA THR A 314 15.19 -9.31 -11.32
C THR A 314 15.19 -10.42 -10.28
N GLU A 315 15.30 -10.06 -9.01
CA GLU A 315 15.16 -11.04 -7.91
C GLU A 315 14.40 -10.53 -6.68
N LEU A 316 13.71 -9.38 -6.78
CA LEU A 316 12.99 -8.79 -5.63
C LEU A 316 11.45 -8.78 -5.74
N LEU A 317 10.86 -9.38 -6.77
CA LEU A 317 9.39 -9.48 -6.88
C LEU A 317 8.84 -10.91 -6.71
N SER A 318 9.70 -11.89 -6.45
CA SER A 318 9.28 -13.30 -6.26
C SER A 318 9.35 -13.79 -4.81
N GLN A 319 9.86 -13.00 -3.87
CA GLN A 319 9.94 -13.38 -2.46
C GLN A 319 8.70 -12.96 -1.64
N ASP A 320 8.01 -11.88 -2.02
CA ASP A 320 6.82 -11.41 -1.31
C ASP A 320 5.56 -12.30 -1.51
N CYS A 321 5.49 -13.06 -2.59
CA CYS A 321 4.38 -14.02 -2.78
C CYS A 321 4.60 -15.34 -2.04
N ARG A 322 5.83 -15.68 -1.64
CA ARG A 322 6.15 -16.98 -1.05
C ARG A 322 5.98 -17.00 0.48
N VAL A 323 6.08 -15.84 1.13
CA VAL A 323 5.88 -15.71 2.59
C VAL A 323 4.38 -15.67 2.96
N LYS A 324 3.49 -15.22 2.07
CA LYS A 324 2.04 -15.18 2.33
C LYS A 324 1.34 -16.55 2.28
N ALA A 325 1.95 -17.57 1.67
CA ALA A 325 1.35 -18.91 1.56
C ALA A 325 1.70 -19.85 2.72
N LEU A 326 2.77 -19.58 3.48
CA LEU A 326 3.26 -20.48 4.54
C LEU A 326 2.73 -20.17 5.95
N SER A 327 2.11 -19.01 6.17
CA SER A 327 1.47 -18.67 7.47
C SER A 327 0.02 -19.15 7.61
N ALA A 328 -0.59 -19.72 6.55
CA ALA A 328 -1.99 -20.15 6.55
C ALA A 328 -2.19 -21.68 6.70
N MET A 329 -1.13 -22.46 6.92
CA MET A 329 -1.21 -23.93 6.99
C MET A 329 -0.91 -24.56 8.37
N THR A 330 -0.79 -23.76 9.43
CA THR A 330 -0.64 -24.30 10.80
C THR A 330 -1.75 -23.79 11.70
N GLN A 331 -2.93 -24.41 11.59
CA GLN A 331 -3.94 -24.46 12.64
C GLN A 331 -5.00 -25.52 12.29
N THR A 332 -4.64 -26.78 12.49
CA THR A 332 -5.57 -27.89 12.62
C THR A 332 -5.91 -28.02 14.11
N PRO A 333 -7.18 -27.88 14.55
CA PRO A 333 -7.54 -28.30 15.90
C PRO A 333 -7.74 -29.82 15.92
N ALA A 334 -7.01 -30.46 16.83
CA ALA A 334 -7.16 -31.86 17.18
C ALA A 334 -8.59 -32.16 17.66
N LYS A 335 -9.27 -33.11 17.01
CA LYS A 335 -10.42 -33.81 17.62
C LYS A 335 -9.88 -34.94 18.46
N GLY A 336 -9.92 -34.76 19.78
CA GLY A 336 -9.80 -35.85 20.74
C GLY A 336 -11.01 -36.77 20.64
N ALA A 337 -10.73 -38.06 20.54
CA ALA A 337 -11.64 -39.11 20.97
C ALA A 337 -11.53 -39.23 22.50
N GLU A 338 -12.65 -39.26 23.20
CA GLU A 338 -12.88 -40.10 24.39
C GLU A 338 -14.33 -39.96 24.87
N THR A 339 -14.90 -41.13 25.17
CA THR A 339 -16.20 -41.49 25.77
C THR A 339 -17.48 -41.27 24.96
#